data_AF-A0A1Q6ZMR8-F1
#
_entry.id   AF-A0A1Q6ZMR8-F1
#
_cell.length_a   1.000
_cell.length_b   1.000
_cell.length_c   1.000
_cell.angle_alpha   90.00
_cell.angle_beta   90.00
_cell.angle_gamma   90.00
#
_symmetry.space_group_name_H-M   'P 1'
#
loop_
_entity.id
_entity.type
_entity.pdbx_description
1 polymer ?
#
loop_
_entity_poly.entity_id
_entity_poly.type
_entity_poly.pdbx_seq_one_letter_code
_entity_poly.pdbx_strand_id
1 'polypeptide(L)'
;MNAPLKLLMPLRVPELAPSLGRIIVPRRLLPPWVPLDDIREELATRVLELGAEGRAAPVRRSILETTGRGAWAVAWDNAVRRAALRVADALDAEIMRAARRVRLPRRRLRRHLLNNAEKRAIVARLGTGAGAFVAALDELEAAAGRVADATVLDKDAYAAWQEALRTVARRLEAAWLALENEVEAEQRRWAPEIDAIAAWRPPLWPVFVVWIPLAVLLVWLGLIVGGYVAAPPWLAAQLGF
;
A
#
# COMPACT_ATOMS: atom_id res chain seq x y z
N MET A 1 48.30 -30.56 23.60
CA MET A 1 47.67 -30.81 22.30
C MET A 1 47.19 -29.47 21.76
N ASN A 2 47.91 -28.87 20.81
CA ASN A 2 47.51 -27.60 20.21
C ASN A 2 46.31 -27.85 19.30
N ALA A 3 45.19 -27.17 19.55
CA ALA A 3 44.08 -27.15 18.61
C ALA A 3 44.62 -26.64 17.25
N PRO A 4 44.32 -27.32 16.13
CA PRO A 4 44.75 -26.83 14.83
C PRO A 4 44.15 -25.44 14.62
N LEU A 5 45.02 -24.43 14.44
CA LEU A 5 44.62 -23.09 14.03
C LEU A 5 43.86 -23.20 12.72
N LYS A 6 42.52 -23.22 12.79
CA LYS A 6 41.67 -23.02 11.62
C LYS A 6 41.92 -21.59 11.15
N LEU A 7 42.83 -21.44 10.19
CA LEU A 7 42.95 -20.20 9.42
C LEU A 7 41.63 -20.05 8.67
N LEU A 8 40.81 -19.11 9.12
CA LEU A 8 39.55 -18.76 8.49
C LEU A 8 39.83 -17.76 7.38
N MET A 9 39.30 -18.03 6.19
CA MET A 9 39.42 -17.09 5.07
C MET A 9 38.61 -15.81 5.38
N PRO A 10 39.13 -14.61 5.09
CA PRO A 10 38.36 -13.38 5.25
C PRO A 10 37.16 -13.39 4.30
N LEU A 11 35.95 -13.21 4.86
CA LEU A 11 34.73 -13.07 4.07
C LEU A 11 34.74 -11.69 3.40
N ARG A 12 34.59 -11.63 2.07
CA ARG A 12 34.35 -10.37 1.35
C ARG A 12 32.92 -10.35 0.82
N VAL A 13 32.17 -9.35 1.23
CA VAL A 13 30.84 -9.07 0.70
C VAL A 13 30.99 -8.56 -0.74
N PRO A 14 30.27 -9.12 -1.73
CA PRO A 14 30.26 -8.62 -3.10
C PRO A 14 29.56 -7.26 -3.21
N GLU A 15 29.92 -6.46 -4.21
CA GLU A 15 29.16 -5.23 -4.52
C GLU A 15 27.75 -5.57 -5.00
N LEU A 16 26.75 -4.98 -4.35
CA LEU A 16 25.33 -5.28 -4.59
C LEU A 16 24.71 -4.39 -5.66
N ALA A 17 25.23 -3.17 -5.86
CA ALA A 17 24.67 -2.20 -6.82
C ALA A 17 24.45 -2.78 -8.23
N PRO A 18 25.38 -3.55 -8.82
CA PRO A 18 25.16 -4.15 -10.15
C PRO A 18 24.00 -5.17 -10.19
N SER A 19 23.62 -5.75 -9.05
CA SER A 19 22.58 -6.77 -8.94
C SER A 19 21.20 -6.22 -8.58
N LEU A 20 21.09 -4.92 -8.29
CA LEU A 20 19.86 -4.25 -7.85
C LEU A 20 19.05 -3.67 -9.03
N GLY A 21 19.65 -3.55 -10.22
CA GLY A 21 18.92 -3.27 -11.47
C GLY A 21 17.98 -2.06 -11.40
N ARG A 22 16.69 -2.28 -11.71
CA ARG A 22 15.65 -1.25 -11.78
C ARG A 22 15.23 -0.68 -10.42
N ILE A 23 15.61 -1.32 -9.31
CA ILE A 23 15.32 -0.76 -7.99
C ILE A 23 16.17 0.50 -7.70
N ILE A 24 17.31 0.68 -8.39
CA ILE A 24 18.14 1.89 -8.28
C ILE A 24 17.73 2.88 -9.38
N VAL A 25 17.57 2.40 -10.62
CA VAL A 25 17.21 3.23 -11.78
C VAL A 25 15.81 2.87 -12.26
N PRO A 26 14.76 3.59 -11.82
CA PRO A 26 13.40 3.30 -12.23
C PRO A 26 13.24 3.67 -13.70
N ARG A 27 12.58 2.81 -14.48
CA ARG A 27 12.24 3.09 -15.88
C ARG A 27 10.73 3.09 -16.03
N ARG A 28 10.10 4.23 -15.73
CA ARG A 28 8.66 4.40 -15.93
C ARG A 28 8.39 5.37 -17.08
N LEU A 29 7.42 5.00 -17.92
CA LEU A 29 6.94 5.82 -19.04
C LEU A 29 5.75 6.70 -18.64
N LEU A 30 5.04 6.31 -17.57
CA LEU A 30 3.84 6.99 -17.07
C LEU A 30 3.99 7.26 -15.56
N PRO A 31 3.41 8.35 -15.05
CA PRO A 31 3.37 8.61 -13.62
C PRO A 31 2.54 7.52 -12.92
N PRO A 32 3.03 6.97 -11.79
CA PRO A 32 2.28 5.97 -11.03
C PRO A 32 1.05 6.62 -10.37
N TRP A 33 0.04 5.80 -10.08
CA TRP A 33 -1.12 6.25 -9.30
C TRP A 33 -0.71 6.73 -7.88
N VAL A 34 0.16 5.96 -7.22
CA VAL A 34 0.75 6.32 -5.92
C VAL A 34 2.27 6.45 -6.08
N PRO A 35 2.87 7.60 -5.72
CA PRO A 35 4.32 7.74 -5.75
C PRO A 35 4.97 6.94 -4.63
N LEU A 36 5.78 5.95 -5.00
CA LEU A 36 6.52 5.07 -4.10
C LEU A 36 8.05 5.20 -4.27
N ASP A 37 8.51 6.18 -5.05
CA ASP A 37 9.92 6.30 -5.42
C ASP A 37 10.83 6.63 -4.23
N ASP A 38 10.34 7.40 -3.26
CA ASP A 38 11.03 7.66 -2.00
C ASP A 38 11.21 6.37 -1.19
N ILE A 39 10.19 5.50 -1.12
CA ILE A 39 10.27 4.22 -0.41
C ILE A 39 11.22 3.26 -1.13
N ARG A 40 11.17 3.24 -2.47
CA ARG A 40 12.10 2.48 -3.31
C ARG A 40 13.55 2.90 -3.04
N GLU A 41 13.80 4.21 -3.04
CA GLU A 41 15.13 4.79 -2.84
C GLU A 41 15.65 4.50 -1.44
N GLU A 42 14.83 4.65 -0.41
CA GLU A 42 15.18 4.28 0.96
C GLU A 42 15.49 2.78 1.08
N LEU A 43 14.70 1.90 0.44
CA LEU A 43 14.95 0.45 0.44
C LEU A 43 16.28 0.11 -0.26
N ALA A 44 16.51 0.67 -1.45
CA ALA A 44 17.75 0.48 -2.19
C ALA A 44 18.96 0.99 -1.39
N THR A 45 18.83 2.16 -0.77
CA THR A 45 19.86 2.76 0.10
C THR A 45 20.14 1.84 1.28
N ARG A 46 19.10 1.36 1.99
CA ARG A 46 19.29 0.48 3.14
C ARG A 46 20.00 -0.82 2.76
N VAL A 47 19.69 -1.41 1.62
CA VAL A 47 20.37 -2.63 1.15
C VAL A 47 21.84 -2.39 0.81
N LEU A 48 22.15 -1.24 0.21
CA LEU A 48 23.54 -0.84 -0.04
C LEU A 48 24.30 -0.59 1.27
N GLU A 49 23.65 0.03 2.25
CA GLU A 49 24.19 0.20 3.60
C GLU A 49 24.48 -1.14 4.28
N LEU A 50 23.55 -2.12 4.22
CA LEU A 50 23.79 -3.47 4.75
C LEU A 50 25.02 -4.13 4.11
N GLY A 51 25.19 -3.96 2.79
CA GLY A 51 26.39 -4.42 2.09
C GLY A 51 27.67 -3.73 2.57
N ALA A 52 27.63 -2.41 2.76
CA ALA A 52 28.75 -1.62 3.26
C ALA A 52 29.10 -1.93 4.72
N GLU A 53 28.10 -2.04 5.60
CA GLU A 53 28.23 -2.48 7.00
C GLU A 53 28.87 -3.87 7.06
N GLY A 54 28.42 -4.80 6.21
CA GLY A 54 29.02 -6.13 6.08
C GLY A 54 30.47 -6.10 5.59
N ARG A 55 30.84 -5.17 4.70
CA ARG A 55 32.25 -4.99 4.26
C ARG A 55 33.14 -4.40 5.36
N ALA A 56 32.60 -3.52 6.20
CA ALA A 56 33.31 -2.86 7.29
C ALA A 56 33.36 -3.71 8.57
N ALA A 57 32.54 -4.75 8.67
CA ALA A 57 32.44 -5.58 9.86
C ALA A 57 33.76 -6.33 10.16
N PRO A 58 34.26 -6.28 11.42
CA PRO A 58 35.59 -6.78 11.75
C PRO A 58 35.65 -8.31 11.91
N VAL A 59 34.51 -8.94 12.14
CA VAL A 59 34.42 -10.38 12.40
C VAL A 59 33.35 -11.05 11.54
N ARG A 60 33.64 -12.27 11.10
CA ARG A 60 32.80 -13.07 10.20
C ARG A 60 31.34 -13.16 10.66
N ARG A 61 31.10 -13.37 11.95
CA ARG A 61 29.74 -13.46 12.51
C ARG A 61 28.93 -12.20 12.20
N SER A 62 29.50 -11.02 12.45
CA SER A 62 28.85 -9.74 12.17
C SER A 62 28.60 -9.52 10.68
N ILE A 63 29.47 -10.02 9.79
CA ILE A 63 29.23 -10.00 8.33
C ILE A 63 27.97 -10.80 8.01
N LEU A 64 27.84 -12.03 8.53
CA LEU A 64 26.71 -12.91 8.26
C LEU A 64 25.40 -12.39 8.89
N GLU A 65 25.47 -11.74 10.05
CA GLU A 65 24.30 -11.12 10.70
C GLU A 65 23.81 -9.89 9.91
N THR A 66 24.72 -9.00 9.51
CA THR A 66 24.39 -7.76 8.78
C THR A 66 23.93 -8.01 7.35
N THR A 67 24.51 -9.00 6.67
CA THR A 67 24.12 -9.36 5.29
C THR A 67 23.12 -10.50 5.21
N GLY A 68 22.66 -11.02 6.35
CA GLY A 68 21.82 -12.21 6.44
C GLY A 68 20.32 -11.95 6.27
N ARG A 69 19.55 -13.05 6.28
CA ARG A 69 18.09 -13.06 6.09
C ARG A 69 17.35 -11.99 6.90
N GLY A 70 17.63 -11.90 8.20
CA GLY A 70 16.90 -11.02 9.10
C GLY A 70 17.01 -9.55 8.72
N ALA A 71 18.21 -9.07 8.39
CA ALA A 71 18.43 -7.68 8.02
C ALA A 71 17.68 -7.28 6.73
N TRP A 72 17.72 -8.14 5.72
CA TRP A 72 17.02 -7.92 4.45
C TRP A 72 15.50 -8.04 4.60
N ALA A 73 15.01 -9.01 5.37
CA ALA A 73 13.59 -9.18 5.64
C ALA A 73 13.00 -7.96 6.35
N VAL A 74 13.71 -7.41 7.35
CA VAL A 74 13.27 -6.20 8.06
C VAL A 74 13.22 -4.99 7.11
N ALA A 75 14.22 -4.81 6.25
CA ALA A 75 14.22 -3.72 5.26
C ALA A 75 13.03 -3.84 4.30
N TRP A 76 12.77 -5.06 3.80
CA TRP A 76 11.62 -5.35 2.94
C TRP A 76 10.28 -5.11 3.64
N ASP A 77 10.07 -5.67 4.83
CA ASP A 77 8.81 -5.54 5.57
C ASP A 77 8.47 -4.08 5.89
N ASN A 78 9.48 -3.28 6.23
CA ASN A 78 9.32 -1.85 6.46
C ASN A 78 8.88 -1.12 5.18
N ALA A 79 9.50 -1.45 4.05
CA ALA A 79 9.13 -0.87 2.75
C ALA A 79 7.68 -1.24 2.36
N VAL A 80 7.29 -2.52 2.50
CA VAL A 80 5.92 -2.99 2.23
C VAL A 80 4.90 -2.28 3.12
N ARG A 81 5.18 -2.15 4.42
CA ARG A 81 4.28 -1.46 5.35
C ARG A 81 4.10 0.01 4.99
N ARG A 82 5.19 0.73 4.67
CA ARG A 82 5.12 2.14 4.24
C ARG A 82 4.35 2.28 2.92
N ALA A 83 4.59 1.40 1.96
CA ALA A 83 3.87 1.41 0.68
C ALA A 83 2.37 1.16 0.88
N ALA A 84 2.01 0.15 1.67
CA ALA A 84 0.62 -0.18 1.97
C ALA A 84 -0.12 0.95 2.70
N LEU A 85 0.54 1.62 3.66
CA LEU A 85 -0.02 2.80 4.32
C LEU A 85 -0.31 3.92 3.32
N ARG A 86 0.64 4.19 2.41
CA ARG A 86 0.46 5.23 1.40
C ARG A 86 -0.64 4.90 0.40
N VAL A 87 -0.77 3.64 0.00
CA VAL A 87 -1.89 3.16 -0.83
C VAL A 87 -3.22 3.33 -0.12
N ALA A 88 -3.30 2.96 1.17
CA ALA A 88 -4.50 3.16 1.97
C ALA A 88 -4.88 4.64 2.09
N ASP A 89 -3.91 5.53 2.31
CA ASP A 89 -4.15 6.97 2.37
C ASP A 89 -4.61 7.54 1.02
N ALA A 90 -4.06 7.05 -0.09
CA ALA A 90 -4.47 7.42 -1.44
C ALA A 90 -5.93 7.01 -1.72
N LEU A 91 -6.31 5.78 -1.35
CA LEU A 91 -7.68 5.27 -1.45
C LEU A 91 -8.65 6.07 -0.59
N ASP A 92 -8.33 6.29 0.70
CA ASP A 92 -9.15 7.10 1.60
C ASP A 92 -9.35 8.51 1.00
N ALA A 93 -8.30 9.10 0.42
CA ALA A 93 -8.38 10.39 -0.26
C ALA A 93 -9.26 10.39 -1.51
N GLU A 94 -9.25 9.31 -2.31
CA GLU A 94 -10.13 9.16 -3.47
C GLU A 94 -11.59 8.98 -3.08
N ILE A 95 -11.87 8.13 -2.09
CA ILE A 95 -13.21 7.94 -1.51
C ILE A 95 -13.74 9.28 -0.99
N MET A 96 -12.93 10.03 -0.24
CA MET A 96 -13.31 11.36 0.23
C MET A 96 -13.52 12.37 -0.90
N ARG A 97 -12.73 12.31 -1.98
CA ARG A 97 -12.92 13.16 -3.17
C ARG A 97 -14.24 12.83 -3.88
N ALA A 98 -14.53 11.55 -4.12
CA ALA A 98 -15.78 11.10 -4.72
C ALA A 98 -17.00 11.50 -3.88
N ALA A 99 -16.94 11.23 -2.57
CA ALA A 99 -18.01 11.58 -1.63
C ALA A 99 -18.29 13.09 -1.56
N ARG A 100 -17.25 13.94 -1.62
CA ARG A 100 -17.42 15.40 -1.65
C ARG A 100 -18.13 15.87 -2.92
N ARG A 101 -17.81 15.30 -4.08
CA ARG A 101 -18.46 15.66 -5.36
C ARG A 101 -19.97 15.43 -5.33
N VAL A 102 -20.40 14.33 -4.71
CA VAL A 102 -21.83 13.98 -4.60
C VAL A 102 -22.49 14.49 -3.31
N ARG A 103 -21.77 15.23 -2.46
CA ARG A 103 -22.24 15.71 -1.14
C ARG A 103 -22.78 14.58 -0.25
N LEU A 104 -22.07 13.45 -0.21
CA LEU A 104 -22.47 12.28 0.56
C LEU A 104 -22.54 12.61 2.07
N PRO A 105 -23.62 12.21 2.79
CA PRO A 105 -23.71 12.41 4.23
C PRO A 105 -22.58 11.72 5.01
N ARG A 106 -22.04 12.40 6.03
CA ARG A 106 -20.90 11.90 6.85
C ARG A 106 -21.11 10.50 7.43
N ARG A 107 -22.34 10.16 7.84
CA ARG A 107 -22.67 8.84 8.41
C ARG A 107 -22.54 7.72 7.38
N ARG A 108 -22.83 7.99 6.10
CA ARG A 108 -22.65 7.02 5.00
C ARG A 108 -21.19 6.95 4.59
N LEU A 109 -20.50 8.10 4.49
CA LEU A 109 -19.08 8.15 4.19
C LEU A 109 -18.26 7.28 5.15
N ARG A 110 -18.53 7.33 6.46
CA ARG A 110 -17.83 6.50 7.45
C ARG A 110 -17.89 4.99 7.19
N ARG A 111 -18.88 4.50 6.44
CA ARG A 111 -19.01 3.07 6.10
C ARG A 111 -18.15 2.66 4.90
N HIS A 112 -17.69 3.62 4.11
CA HIS A 112 -16.85 3.41 2.93
C HIS A 112 -15.37 3.70 3.17
N LEU A 113 -15.01 4.32 4.31
CA LEU A 113 -13.61 4.54 4.65
C LEU A 113 -12.95 3.21 5.04
N LEU A 114 -11.66 3.08 4.72
CA LEU A 114 -10.91 1.87 4.95
C LEU A 114 -10.85 1.53 6.45
N ASN A 115 -11.30 0.32 6.79
CA ASN A 115 -11.17 -0.21 8.14
C ASN A 115 -9.80 -0.88 8.37
N ASN A 116 -9.47 -1.19 9.63
CA ASN A 116 -8.20 -1.81 9.98
C ASN A 116 -8.00 -3.22 9.40
N ALA A 117 -9.07 -3.94 9.05
CA ALA A 117 -8.96 -5.24 8.40
C ALA A 117 -8.58 -5.07 6.93
N GLU A 118 -9.16 -4.09 6.23
CA GLU A 118 -8.84 -3.75 4.84
C GLU A 118 -7.41 -3.23 4.71
N LYS A 119 -6.98 -2.34 5.62
CA LYS A 119 -5.57 -1.87 5.65
C LYS A 119 -4.59 -3.02 5.83
N ARG A 120 -4.91 -4.00 6.69
CA ARG A 120 -4.10 -5.23 6.84
C ARG A 120 -4.15 -6.12 5.59
N ALA A 121 -5.29 -6.21 4.93
CA ALA A 121 -5.43 -6.96 3.68
C ALA A 121 -4.60 -6.34 2.54
N ILE A 122 -4.54 -5.00 2.46
CA ILE A 122 -3.66 -4.29 1.53
C ILE A 122 -2.20 -4.67 1.80
N VAL A 123 -1.73 -4.58 3.05
CA VAL A 123 -0.36 -5.01 3.43
C VAL A 123 -0.08 -6.44 2.98
N ALA A 124 -0.99 -7.37 3.26
CA ALA A 124 -0.83 -8.76 2.90
C ALA A 124 -0.72 -8.96 1.37
N ARG A 125 -1.58 -8.27 0.60
CA ARG A 125 -1.59 -8.34 -0.88
C ARG A 125 -0.32 -7.79 -1.50
N LEU A 126 0.11 -6.59 -1.08
CA LEU A 126 1.36 -5.99 -1.55
C LEU A 126 2.58 -6.89 -1.24
N GLY A 127 2.54 -7.65 -0.15
CA GLY A 127 3.58 -8.61 0.21
C GLY A 127 3.56 -9.93 -0.56
N THR A 128 2.49 -10.27 -1.29
CA THR A 128 2.36 -11.59 -1.96
C THR A 128 3.44 -11.84 -3.02
N GLY A 129 3.88 -10.78 -3.71
CA GLY A 129 4.94 -10.84 -4.71
C GLY A 129 6.33 -11.19 -4.17
N ALA A 130 6.51 -11.22 -2.83
CA ALA A 130 7.80 -11.46 -2.19
C ALA A 130 8.20 -12.94 -2.11
N GLY A 131 7.35 -13.90 -2.50
CA GLY A 131 7.60 -15.33 -2.27
C GLY A 131 8.96 -15.83 -2.78
N ALA A 132 9.33 -15.46 -4.02
CA ALA A 132 10.64 -15.82 -4.59
C ALA A 132 11.82 -15.11 -3.92
N PHE A 133 11.60 -13.92 -3.35
CA PHE A 133 12.60 -13.20 -2.58
C PHE A 133 12.81 -13.84 -1.20
N VAL A 134 11.73 -14.20 -0.50
CA VAL A 134 11.80 -14.91 0.78
C VAL A 134 12.51 -16.25 0.62
N ALA A 135 12.20 -17.02 -0.43
CA ALA A 135 12.90 -18.27 -0.74
C ALA A 135 14.40 -18.05 -0.96
N ALA A 136 14.80 -16.99 -1.68
CA ALA A 136 16.21 -16.65 -1.86
C ALA A 136 16.89 -16.23 -0.54
N LEU A 137 16.16 -15.59 0.38
CA LEU A 137 16.67 -15.30 1.72
C LEU A 137 16.87 -16.57 2.55
N ASP A 138 16.00 -17.57 2.42
CA ASP A 138 16.17 -18.89 3.06
C ASP A 138 17.41 -19.61 2.51
N GLU A 139 17.62 -19.57 1.19
CA GLU A 139 18.83 -20.11 0.56
C GLU A 139 20.11 -19.39 1.02
N LEU A 140 20.05 -18.06 1.18
CA LEU A 140 21.14 -17.26 1.72
C LEU A 140 21.47 -17.65 3.17
N GLU A 141 20.46 -17.86 4.02
CA GLU A 141 20.65 -18.31 5.39
C GLU A 141 21.30 -19.70 5.46
N ALA A 142 20.85 -20.63 4.61
CA ALA A 142 21.46 -21.95 4.49
C ALA A 142 22.92 -21.88 3.98
N ALA A 143 23.23 -20.97 3.05
CA ALA A 143 24.60 -20.73 2.60
C ALA A 143 25.47 -20.07 3.69
N ALA A 144 24.92 -19.13 4.45
CA ALA A 144 25.60 -18.48 5.57
C ALA A 144 25.98 -19.49 6.66
N GLY A 145 25.09 -20.44 6.99
CA GLY A 145 25.38 -21.52 7.93
C GLY A 145 26.56 -22.39 7.49
N ARG A 146 26.64 -22.74 6.19
CA ARG A 146 27.77 -23.49 5.64
C ARG A 146 29.09 -22.72 5.69
N VAL A 147 29.04 -21.40 5.50
CA VAL A 147 30.24 -20.55 5.50
C VAL A 147 30.70 -20.16 6.91
N ALA A 148 29.82 -20.22 7.92
CA ALA A 148 30.16 -19.90 9.30
C ALA A 148 31.38 -20.71 9.79
N ASP A 149 31.36 -22.02 9.57
CA ASP A 149 32.41 -22.96 10.02
C ASP A 149 33.44 -23.31 8.93
N ALA A 150 33.30 -22.74 7.73
CA ALA A 150 34.15 -23.00 6.57
C ALA A 150 35.59 -22.52 6.78
N THR A 151 36.53 -23.36 6.37
CA THR A 151 37.98 -23.13 6.40
C THR A 151 38.49 -22.55 5.07
N VAL A 152 39.79 -22.23 4.98
CA VAL A 152 40.43 -21.75 3.74
C VAL A 152 40.31 -22.71 2.54
N LEU A 153 40.06 -24.00 2.79
CA LEU A 153 39.88 -25.01 1.74
C LEU A 153 38.47 -24.98 1.12
N ASP A 154 37.49 -24.41 1.82
CA ASP A 154 36.07 -24.45 1.46
C ASP A 154 35.68 -23.28 0.54
N LYS A 155 36.44 -23.07 -0.54
CA LYS A 155 36.23 -21.95 -1.48
C LYS A 155 34.86 -21.99 -2.16
N ASP A 156 34.32 -23.19 -2.39
CA ASP A 156 33.02 -23.37 -3.02
C ASP A 156 31.88 -22.91 -2.10
N ALA A 157 32.00 -23.12 -0.78
CA ALA A 157 31.02 -22.62 0.18
C ALA A 157 30.95 -21.09 0.16
N TYR A 158 32.11 -20.45 0.09
CA TYR A 158 32.21 -19.00 0.01
C TYR A 158 31.64 -18.44 -1.31
N ALA A 159 31.97 -19.07 -2.45
CA ALA A 159 31.41 -18.69 -3.75
C ALA A 159 29.88 -18.85 -3.78
N ALA A 160 29.36 -19.94 -3.20
CA ALA A 160 27.92 -20.18 -3.09
C ALA A 160 27.22 -19.12 -2.24
N TRP A 161 27.81 -18.70 -1.11
CA TRP A 161 27.26 -17.62 -0.29
C TRP A 161 27.25 -16.27 -1.03
N GLN A 162 28.32 -15.93 -1.74
CA GLN A 162 28.36 -14.69 -2.54
C GLN A 162 27.31 -14.69 -3.65
N GLU A 163 27.09 -15.82 -4.33
CA GLU A 163 26.08 -15.92 -5.37
C GLU A 163 24.65 -15.93 -4.79
N ALA A 164 24.44 -16.53 -3.63
CA ALA A 164 23.17 -16.42 -2.90
C ALA A 164 22.86 -14.95 -2.58
N LEU A 165 23.85 -14.17 -2.13
CA LEU A 165 23.67 -12.74 -1.83
C LEU A 165 23.32 -11.93 -3.09
N ARG A 166 23.98 -12.18 -4.23
CA ARG A 166 23.61 -11.55 -5.51
C ARG A 166 22.22 -11.97 -5.98
N THR A 167 21.85 -13.22 -5.78
CA THR A 167 20.53 -13.75 -6.12
C THR A 167 19.44 -13.06 -5.31
N VAL A 168 19.65 -12.88 -4.00
CA VAL A 168 18.74 -12.11 -3.13
C VAL A 168 18.55 -10.68 -3.65
N ALA A 169 19.64 -9.99 -4.05
CA ALA A 169 19.55 -8.65 -4.64
C ALA A 169 18.70 -8.62 -5.92
N ARG A 170 18.90 -9.58 -6.84
CA ARG A 170 18.09 -9.71 -8.08
C ARG A 170 16.63 -10.02 -7.77
N ARG A 171 16.35 -10.86 -6.76
CA ARG A 171 14.99 -11.22 -6.35
C ARG A 171 14.28 -10.08 -5.62
N LEU A 172 15.01 -9.22 -4.92
CA LEU A 172 14.47 -8.00 -4.34
C LEU A 172 13.93 -7.06 -5.42
N GLU A 173 14.65 -6.88 -6.52
CA GLU A 173 14.17 -6.11 -7.68
C GLU A 173 12.85 -6.69 -8.21
N ALA A 174 12.79 -8.01 -8.42
CA ALA A 174 11.58 -8.68 -8.90
C ALA A 174 10.40 -8.52 -7.91
N ALA A 175 10.66 -8.63 -6.61
CA ALA A 175 9.65 -8.44 -5.57
C ALA A 175 9.12 -6.99 -5.53
N TRP A 176 10.00 -6.00 -5.70
CA TRP A 176 9.61 -4.60 -5.79
C TRP A 176 8.71 -4.32 -7.01
N LEU A 177 9.07 -4.86 -8.19
CA LEU A 177 8.24 -4.73 -9.38
C LEU A 177 6.89 -5.43 -9.23
N ALA A 178 6.85 -6.58 -8.56
CA ALA A 178 5.59 -7.26 -8.24
C ALA A 178 4.71 -6.43 -7.28
N LEU A 179 5.31 -5.75 -6.31
CA LEU A 179 4.62 -4.83 -5.42
C LEU A 179 3.98 -3.67 -6.22
N GLU A 180 4.70 -3.05 -7.15
CA GLU A 180 4.15 -1.99 -8.01
C GLU A 180 2.95 -2.48 -8.82
N ASN A 181 3.03 -3.69 -9.38
CA ASN A 181 1.91 -4.30 -10.10
C ASN A 181 0.69 -4.54 -9.19
N GLU A 182 0.91 -4.99 -7.95
CA GLU A 182 -0.18 -5.16 -6.97
C GLU A 182 -0.80 -3.82 -6.55
N VAL A 183 -0.04 -2.73 -6.53
CA VAL A 183 -0.60 -1.38 -6.29
C VAL A 183 -1.57 -0.99 -7.41
N GLU A 184 -1.23 -1.26 -8.67
CA GLU A 184 -2.16 -1.06 -9.78
C GLU A 184 -3.37 -2.00 -9.71
N ALA A 185 -3.16 -3.25 -9.30
CA ALA A 185 -4.25 -4.20 -9.12
C ALA A 185 -5.21 -3.76 -8.01
N GLU A 186 -4.70 -3.18 -6.92
CA GLU A 186 -5.50 -2.61 -5.85
C GLU A 186 -6.32 -1.41 -6.35
N GLN A 187 -5.73 -0.52 -7.16
CA GLN A 187 -6.47 0.57 -7.81
C GLN A 187 -7.69 0.04 -8.60
N ARG A 188 -7.46 -0.96 -9.45
CA ARG A 188 -8.52 -1.57 -10.28
C ARG A 188 -9.59 -2.26 -9.43
N ARG A 189 -9.19 -2.82 -8.29
CA ARG A 189 -10.11 -3.50 -7.36
C ARG A 189 -11.08 -2.54 -6.69
N TRP A 190 -10.62 -1.33 -6.34
CA TRP A 190 -11.45 -0.32 -5.67
C TRP A 190 -12.23 0.58 -6.62
N ALA A 191 -11.88 0.62 -7.91
CA ALA A 191 -12.57 1.44 -8.90
C ALA A 191 -14.11 1.26 -8.90
N PRO A 192 -14.68 0.03 -8.88
CA PRO A 192 -16.14 -0.14 -8.86
C PRO A 192 -16.81 0.44 -7.61
N GLU A 193 -16.16 0.38 -6.45
CA GLU A 193 -16.72 0.95 -5.21
C GLU A 193 -16.68 2.48 -5.24
N ILE A 194 -15.58 3.06 -5.73
CA ILE A 194 -15.45 4.50 -5.92
C ILE A 194 -16.49 5.00 -6.93
N ASP A 195 -16.73 4.25 -8.02
CA ASP A 195 -17.75 4.55 -9.01
C ASP A 195 -19.17 4.47 -8.42
N ALA A 196 -19.44 3.49 -7.56
CA ALA A 196 -20.73 3.38 -6.86
C ALA A 196 -20.99 4.58 -5.95
N ILE A 197 -19.95 5.10 -5.27
CA ILE A 197 -20.04 6.33 -4.48
C ILE A 197 -20.30 7.53 -5.40
N ALA A 198 -19.59 7.63 -6.53
CA ALA A 198 -19.76 8.72 -7.50
C ALA A 198 -21.15 8.71 -8.19
N ALA A 199 -21.76 7.54 -8.32
CA ALA A 199 -23.11 7.38 -8.85
C ALA A 199 -24.21 7.78 -7.84
N TRP A 200 -23.87 7.97 -6.55
CA TRP A 200 -24.86 8.32 -5.54
C TRP A 200 -25.62 9.60 -5.92
N ARG A 201 -26.94 9.56 -5.69
CA ARG A 201 -27.83 10.70 -5.83
C ARG A 201 -28.56 10.93 -4.52
N PRO A 202 -28.71 12.20 -4.07
CA PRO A 202 -29.51 12.50 -2.90
C PRO A 202 -30.97 12.10 -3.16
N PRO A 203 -31.64 11.46 -2.19
CA PRO A 203 -33.06 11.14 -2.34
C PRO A 203 -33.87 12.44 -2.38
N LEU A 204 -34.62 12.65 -3.46
CA LEU A 204 -35.49 13.83 -3.63
C LEU A 204 -36.85 13.68 -2.93
N TRP A 205 -37.17 12.48 -2.43
CA TRP A 205 -38.44 12.20 -1.75
C TRP A 205 -38.80 13.19 -0.63
N PRO A 206 -37.89 13.64 0.25
CA PRO A 206 -38.22 14.63 1.27
C PRO A 206 -38.71 15.96 0.68
N VAL A 207 -38.17 16.36 -0.47
CA VAL A 207 -38.63 17.54 -1.20
C VAL A 207 -40.06 17.31 -1.66
N PHE A 208 -40.34 16.18 -2.30
CA PHE A 208 -41.70 15.86 -2.75
C PHE A 208 -42.71 15.81 -1.60
N VAL A 209 -42.35 15.21 -0.47
CA VAL A 209 -43.22 15.13 0.72
C VAL A 209 -43.60 16.49 1.28
N VAL A 210 -42.72 17.48 1.20
CA VAL A 210 -43.00 18.85 1.69
C VAL A 210 -43.68 19.69 0.60
N TRP A 211 -43.22 19.58 -0.64
CA TRP A 211 -43.66 20.43 -1.74
C TRP A 211 -45.06 20.08 -2.22
N ILE A 212 -45.41 18.79 -2.28
CA ILE A 212 -46.74 18.33 -2.70
C ILE A 212 -47.85 18.91 -1.80
N PRO A 213 -47.85 18.75 -0.46
CA PRO A 213 -48.91 19.30 0.38
C PRO A 213 -48.91 20.83 0.37
N LEU A 214 -47.75 21.47 0.29
CA LEU A 214 -47.68 22.93 0.16
C LEU A 214 -48.33 23.42 -1.15
N ALA A 215 -48.04 22.75 -2.28
CA ALA A 215 -48.64 23.06 -3.56
C ALA A 215 -50.16 22.86 -3.55
N VAL A 216 -50.63 21.76 -2.96
CA VAL A 216 -52.06 21.48 -2.78
C VAL A 216 -52.73 22.59 -1.96
N LEU A 217 -52.10 23.01 -0.86
CA LEU A 217 -52.62 24.09 0.00
C LEU A 217 -52.67 25.43 -0.75
N LEU A 218 -51.62 25.78 -1.50
CA LEU A 218 -51.56 27.01 -2.29
C LEU A 218 -52.59 27.03 -3.42
N VAL A 219 -52.78 25.90 -4.12
CA VAL A 219 -53.82 25.75 -5.15
C VAL A 219 -55.21 25.89 -4.53
N TRP A 220 -55.45 25.25 -3.38
CA TRP A 220 -56.73 25.34 -2.67
C TRP A 220 -57.03 26.78 -2.21
N LEU A 221 -56.04 27.49 -1.66
CA LEU A 221 -56.16 28.91 -1.31
C LEU A 221 -56.43 29.78 -2.54
N GLY A 222 -55.72 29.54 -3.65
CA GLY A 222 -55.94 30.26 -4.91
C GLY A 222 -57.36 30.06 -5.47
N LEU A 223 -57.90 28.84 -5.35
CA LEU A 223 -59.28 28.54 -5.75
C LEU A 223 -60.33 29.27 -4.90
N ILE A 224 -60.08 29.41 -3.59
CA ILE A 224 -60.95 30.17 -2.69
C ILE A 224 -60.93 31.65 -3.03
N VAL A 225 -59.73 32.24 -3.17
CA VAL A 225 -59.57 33.67 -3.51
C VAL A 225 -60.12 33.98 -4.91
N GLY A 226 -59.97 33.06 -5.86
CA GLY A 226 -60.51 33.19 -7.21
C GLY A 226 -62.03 32.99 -7.32
N GLY A 227 -62.72 32.63 -6.23
CA GLY A 227 -64.18 32.44 -6.20
C GLY A 227 -64.68 31.14 -6.82
N TYR A 228 -63.79 30.19 -7.13
CA TYR A 228 -64.16 28.90 -7.73
C TYR A 228 -64.62 27.88 -6.67
N VAL A 229 -64.27 28.07 -5.40
CA VAL A 229 -64.65 27.20 -4.27
C VAL A 229 -65.07 28.05 -3.07
N ALA A 230 -66.13 27.65 -2.36
CA ALA A 230 -66.62 28.35 -1.17
C ALA A 230 -65.56 28.37 -0.05
N ALA A 231 -65.31 29.55 0.52
CA ALA A 231 -64.40 29.71 1.65
C ALA A 231 -64.97 28.98 2.88
N PRO A 232 -64.14 28.24 3.65
CA PRO A 232 -64.57 27.69 4.92
C PRO A 232 -65.02 28.80 5.89
N PRO A 233 -65.98 28.52 6.78
CA PRO A 233 -66.62 29.54 7.62
C PRO A 233 -65.65 30.28 8.56
N TRP A 234 -64.59 29.61 9.02
CA TRP A 234 -63.55 30.23 9.86
C TRP A 234 -62.63 31.18 9.08
N LEU A 235 -62.45 30.95 7.78
CA LEU A 235 -61.59 31.74 6.90
C LEU A 235 -62.37 32.93 6.31
N ALA A 236 -63.66 32.71 6.00
CA ALA A 236 -64.61 33.77 5.62
C ALA A 236 -64.73 34.84 6.72
N ALA A 237 -64.86 34.42 7.99
CA ALA A 237 -64.94 35.32 9.13
C ALA A 237 -63.69 36.21 9.34
N GLN A 238 -62.52 35.78 8.85
CA GLN A 238 -61.26 36.50 8.98
C GLN A 238 -60.93 37.41 7.78
N LEU A 239 -61.43 37.08 6.59
CA LEU A 239 -61.19 37.84 5.35
C LEU A 239 -62.29 38.85 5.00
N GLY A 240 -63.38 38.91 5.78
CA GLY A 240 -64.42 39.93 5.63
C GLY A 240 -65.36 39.71 4.44
N PHE A 241 -65.54 38.45 4.04
CA PHE A 241 -66.62 38.02 3.12
C PHE A 241 -67.89 37.68 3.88
#